data_AF-A0ABD5YBI3-F1
#
_entry.id   AF-A0ABD5YBI3-F1
#
_cell.length_a   1.000
_cell.length_b   1.000
_cell.length_c   1.000
_cell.angle_alpha   90.00
_cell.angle_beta   90.00
_cell.angle_gamma   90.00
#
_symmetry.space_group_name_H-M   'P 1'
#
loop_
_entity.id
_entity.type
_entity.pdbx_description
1 polymer ?
#
loop_
_entity_poly.entity_id
_entity_poly.type
_entity_poly.pdbx_seq_one_letter_code
_entity_poly.pdbx_strand_id
1 'polypeptide(L)'
;MSDTAAEKSGREMAVEALCDQSRKILGVFTIAVVFLLIQVPYLFVVDQDSSLFVVATLNIIGSGGFAVVSGSALWFCSQQAD
;
A
#
# COMPACT_ATOMS: atom_id res chain seq x y z
N MET A 1 -31.56 -8.17 11.71
CA MET A 1 -31.35 -7.51 10.41
C MET A 1 -30.85 -6.06 10.59
N SER A 2 -30.12 -5.76 11.67
CA SER A 2 -29.72 -4.39 12.05
C SER A 2 -28.20 -4.19 12.09
N ASP A 3 -27.41 -5.27 12.22
CA ASP A 3 -25.94 -5.19 12.24
C ASP A 3 -25.36 -4.75 10.89
N THR A 4 -25.99 -5.14 9.77
CA THR A 4 -25.52 -4.79 8.42
C THR A 4 -25.62 -3.29 8.11
N ALA A 5 -26.56 -2.57 8.72
CA ALA A 5 -26.74 -1.13 8.49
C ALA A 5 -25.72 -0.28 9.27
N ALA A 6 -25.40 -0.69 10.51
CA ALA A 6 -24.36 -0.05 11.32
C ALA A 6 -22.95 -0.32 10.77
N GLU A 7 -22.70 -1.54 10.27
CA GLU A 7 -21.42 -1.91 9.65
C GLU A 7 -21.18 -1.16 8.34
N LYS A 8 -22.24 -0.94 7.55
CA LYS A 8 -22.16 -0.14 6.31
C LYS A 8 -21.81 1.32 6.63
N SER A 9 -22.46 1.91 7.63
CA SER A 9 -22.19 3.27 8.11
C SER A 9 -20.77 3.45 8.67
N GLY A 10 -20.26 2.47 9.43
CA GLY A 10 -18.90 2.50 9.95
C GLY A 10 -17.83 2.38 8.85
N ARG A 11 -18.08 1.56 7.83
CA ARG A 11 -17.18 1.44 6.67
C ARG A 11 -17.16 2.72 5.83
N GLU A 12 -18.32 3.34 5.62
CA GLU A 12 -18.46 4.61 4.90
C GLU A 12 -17.68 5.74 5.60
N MET A 13 -17.81 5.85 6.94
CA MET A 13 -17.02 6.80 7.73
C MET A 13 -15.51 6.53 7.69
N ALA A 14 -15.10 5.25 7.71
CA ALA A 14 -13.68 4.90 7.62
C ALA A 14 -13.09 5.27 6.25
N VAL A 15 -13.87 5.10 5.17
CA VAL A 15 -13.47 5.48 3.81
C VAL A 15 -13.33 7.00 3.68
N GLU A 16 -14.27 7.77 4.23
CA GLU A 16 -14.18 9.25 4.24
C GLU A 16 -12.93 9.73 5.01
N ALA A 17 -12.68 9.17 6.20
CA ALA A 17 -11.50 9.51 6.99
C ALA A 17 -10.18 9.12 6.27
N LEU A 18 -10.18 8.00 5.54
CA LEU A 18 -9.06 7.58 4.70
C LEU A 18 -8.81 8.57 3.56
N CYS A 19 -9.86 9.03 2.89
CA CYS A 19 -9.75 9.96 1.78
C CYS A 19 -9.38 11.39 2.22
N ASP A 20 -9.84 11.85 3.39
CA ASP A 20 -9.38 13.11 3.99
C ASP A 20 -7.86 13.09 4.23
N GLN A 21 -7.32 11.94 4.66
CA GLN A 21 -5.89 11.76 4.86
C GLN A 21 -5.11 11.29 3.61
N SER A 22 -5.73 11.29 2.43
CA SER A 22 -5.15 10.83 1.16
C SER A 22 -3.78 11.44 0.87
N ARG A 23 -3.56 12.73 1.19
CA ARG A 23 -2.27 13.41 1.00
C ARG A 23 -1.12 12.79 1.80
N LYS A 24 -1.37 12.32 3.03
CA LYS A 24 -0.34 11.62 3.83
C LYS A 24 -0.10 10.21 3.29
N ILE A 25 -1.17 9.51 2.92
CA ILE A 25 -1.10 8.16 2.33
C ILE A 25 -0.31 8.21 1.02
N LEU A 26 -0.52 9.23 0.18
CA LEU A 26 0.24 9.47 -1.04
C LEU A 26 1.74 9.62 -0.76
N GLY A 27 2.11 10.34 0.31
CA GLY A 27 3.51 10.48 0.72
C GLY A 27 4.14 9.13 1.07
N VAL A 28 3.47 8.34 1.91
CA VAL A 28 3.99 7.01 2.31
C VAL A 28 4.00 6.03 1.13
N PHE A 29 2.97 6.06 0.27
CA PHE A 29 2.92 5.30 -0.97
C PHE A 29 4.11 5.63 -1.89
N THR A 30 4.39 6.92 -2.08
CA THR A 30 5.52 7.36 -2.90
C THR A 30 6.85 6.84 -2.36
N ILE A 31 7.06 6.93 -1.04
CA ILE A 31 8.26 6.38 -0.40
C ILE A 31 8.36 4.87 -0.60
N ALA A 32 7.26 4.14 -0.42
CA ALA A 32 7.23 2.69 -0.63
C ALA A 32 7.57 2.31 -2.07
N VAL A 33 7.03 3.02 -3.06
CA VAL A 33 7.33 2.80 -4.49
C VAL A 33 8.81 3.07 -4.79
N VAL A 34 9.37 4.19 -4.31
CA VAL A 34 10.80 4.49 -4.50
C VAL A 34 11.68 3.42 -3.89
N PHE A 35 11.35 2.97 -2.68
CA PHE A 35 12.10 1.92 -2.00
C PHE A 35 12.04 0.59 -2.76
N LEU A 36 10.87 0.25 -3.32
CA LEU A 36 10.67 -0.93 -4.14
C LEU A 36 11.48 -0.87 -5.43
N LEU A 37 11.50 0.28 -6.11
CA LEU A 37 12.31 0.50 -7.32
C LEU A 37 13.81 0.34 -7.06
N ILE A 38 14.29 0.73 -5.88
CA ILE A 38 15.70 0.55 -5.49
C ILE A 38 16.00 -0.93 -5.18
N GLN A 39 15.06 -1.65 -4.58
CA GLN A 39 15.28 -3.04 -4.17
C GLN A 39 15.09 -4.08 -5.28
N VAL A 40 14.20 -3.84 -6.24
CA VAL A 40 13.96 -4.81 -7.33
C VAL A 40 15.27 -5.20 -8.07
N PRO A 41 16.17 -4.26 -8.43
CA PRO A 41 17.46 -4.60 -9.02
C PRO A 41 18.33 -5.53 -8.15
N TYR A 42 18.23 -5.45 -6.82
CA TYR A 42 19.01 -6.30 -5.91
C TYR A 42 18.69 -7.79 -6.09
N LEU A 43 17.47 -8.15 -6.50
CA LEU A 43 17.10 -9.55 -6.78
C LEU A 43 17.85 -10.15 -7.97
N PHE A 44 18.39 -9.31 -8.86
CA PHE A 44 19.11 -9.75 -10.05
C PHE A 44 20.63 -9.76 -9.87
N VAL A 45 21.15 -9.08 -8.83
CA VAL A 45 22.59 -8.90 -8.60
C VAL A 45 23.09 -9.72 -7.40
N VAL A 46 22.24 -9.96 -6.40
CA VAL A 46 22.64 -10.67 -5.18
C VAL A 46 22.50 -12.19 -5.36
N ASP A 47 23.47 -12.91 -4.81
CA ASP A 47 23.48 -14.37 -4.76
C ASP A 47 22.25 -14.92 -4.01
N GLN A 48 21.54 -15.88 -4.62
CA GLN A 48 20.26 -16.38 -4.10
C GLN A 48 20.40 -17.16 -2.79
N ASP A 49 21.58 -17.72 -2.50
CA ASP A 49 21.85 -18.44 -1.25
C ASP A 49 22.24 -17.49 -0.10
N SER A 50 22.32 -16.19 -0.36
CA SER A 50 22.68 -15.18 0.64
C SER A 50 21.49 -14.78 1.52
N SER A 51 21.76 -14.53 2.81
CA SER A 51 20.81 -13.89 3.72
C SER A 51 20.30 -12.54 3.20
N LEU A 52 21.13 -11.83 2.41
CA LEU A 52 20.77 -10.56 1.80
C LEU A 52 19.67 -10.71 0.75
N PHE A 53 19.66 -11.81 0.00
CA PHE A 53 18.62 -12.09 -1.00
C PHE A 53 17.26 -12.31 -0.34
N VAL A 54 17.22 -13.06 0.78
CA VAL A 54 16.00 -13.29 1.55
C VAL A 54 15.45 -11.98 2.10
N VAL A 55 16.29 -11.13 2.68
CA VAL A 55 15.89 -9.82 3.22
C VAL A 55 15.37 -8.90 2.11
N ALA A 56 16.06 -8.85 0.97
CA ALA A 56 15.62 -8.08 -0.19
C ALA A 56 14.25 -8.57 -0.70
N THR A 57 14.06 -9.88 -0.81
CA THR A 57 12.80 -10.49 -1.25
C THR A 57 11.65 -10.15 -0.30
N LEU A 58 11.85 -10.28 1.01
CA LEU A 58 10.83 -9.94 2.00
C LEU A 58 10.45 -8.46 1.97
N ASN A 59 11.43 -7.57 1.80
CA ASN A 59 11.16 -6.15 1.70
C ASN A 59 10.40 -5.81 0.41
N ILE A 60 10.69 -6.46 -0.71
CA ILE A 60 9.95 -6.27 -1.98
C ILE A 60 8.51 -6.75 -1.83
N ILE A 61 8.30 -7.91 -1.20
CA ILE A 61 6.94 -8.42 -0.94
C ILE A 61 6.17 -7.46 -0.02
N GLY A 62 6.79 -7.03 1.08
CA GLY A 62 6.15 -6.13 2.05
C GLY A 62 5.83 -4.76 1.47
N SER A 63 6.81 -4.12 0.84
CA SER A 63 6.64 -2.82 0.18
C SER A 63 5.69 -2.91 -1.01
N GLY A 64 5.71 -4.02 -1.78
CA GLY A 64 4.82 -4.26 -2.90
C GLY A 64 3.38 -4.44 -2.46
N GLY A 65 3.14 -5.26 -1.44
CA GLY A 65 1.82 -5.39 -0.83
C GLY A 65 1.30 -4.05 -0.31
N PHE A 66 2.14 -3.30 0.41
CA PHE A 66 1.78 -1.97 0.88
C PHE A 66 1.47 -1.00 -0.26
N ALA A 67 2.28 -0.98 -1.31
CA ALA A 67 2.07 -0.11 -2.47
C ALA A 67 0.75 -0.44 -3.20
N VAL A 68 0.43 -1.72 -3.38
CA VAL A 68 -0.84 -2.12 -4.00
C VAL A 68 -2.04 -1.70 -3.15
N VAL A 69 -2.00 -1.95 -1.83
CA VAL A 69 -3.11 -1.59 -0.93
C VAL A 69 -3.29 -0.07 -0.84
N SER A 70 -2.21 0.68 -0.63
CA SER A 70 -2.30 2.14 -0.52
C SER A 70 -2.62 2.80 -1.87
N GLY A 71 -2.06 2.31 -2.97
CA GLY A 71 -2.36 2.78 -4.32
C GLY A 71 -3.81 2.53 -4.72
N SER A 72 -4.36 1.35 -4.41
CA SER A 72 -5.78 1.06 -4.65
C SER A 72 -6.71 1.92 -3.81
N ALA A 73 -6.38 2.17 -2.54
CA ALA A 73 -7.13 3.09 -1.68
C ALA A 73 -7.12 4.53 -2.24
N LEU A 74 -5.96 5.03 -2.68
CA LEU A 74 -5.83 6.35 -3.29
C LEU A 74 -6.63 6.46 -4.60
N TRP A 75 -6.56 5.42 -5.45
CA TRP A 75 -7.32 5.36 -6.70
C TRP A 75 -8.84 5.33 -6.48
N PHE A 76 -9.29 4.68 -5.42
CA PHE A 76 -10.70 4.71 -5.02
C PHE A 76 -11.11 6.09 -4.53
N CYS A 77 -10.29 6.75 -3.73
CA CYS A 77 -10.54 8.12 -3.28
C CYS A 77 -10.55 9.12 -4.45
N SER A 78 -9.69 8.97 -5.46
CA SER A 78 -9.70 9.87 -6.62
C SER A 78 -10.96 9.73 -7.48
N GLN A 79 -11.52 8.53 -7.61
CA GLN A 79 -12.78 8.31 -8.32
C GLN A 79 -14.01 8.90 -7.62
N GLN A 80 -13.95 9.12 -6.31
CA GLN A 80 -15.05 9.75 -5.57
C GLN A 80 -14.95 11.28 -5.54
N ALA A 81 -13.83 11.85 -6.01
CA ALA A 81 -13.61 13.29 -6.07
C ALA A 81 -14.02 13.91 -7.43
N ASP A 82 -14.24 13.09 -8.46
CA ASP A 82 -14.86 13.44 -9.76
C ASP A 82 -16.39 13.20 -9.71
#